data_AF-A0A538U570-F1
#
_entry.id   AF-A0A538U570-F1
#
_cell.length_a   1.000
_cell.length_b   1.000
_cell.length_c   1.000
_cell.angle_alpha   90.00
_cell.angle_beta   90.00
_cell.angle_gamma   90.00
#
_symmetry.space_group_name_H-M   'P 1'
#
loop_
_entity.id
_entity.type
_entity.pdbx_description
1 polymer ?
#
loop_
_entity_poly.entity_id
_entity_poly.type
_entity_poly.pdbx_seq_one_letter_code
_entity_poly.pdbx_strand_id
1 'polypeptide(L)'
;MRSSKSPWSTRGRRSSASPALLVALAGVVLTTFLLVRLRAAESQLADSRAWTRSLIDSLTTSLEELPPPVGSEGRDSLYWRWVAVETRMESRRLKSELREVQQRRGDLLTAADLAQLKDSGLRDPAAELRDSLRARPDLVPFKDRGGSRMGFVPDRIVLLEPPYVFAHAGNGPKGGDILLAYDVRPGRVRWR
;
A
#
# COMPACT_ATOMS: atom_id res chain seq x y z
N MET A 1 1.16 -86.59 22.86
CA MET A 1 0.36 -85.39 23.16
C MET A 1 1.28 -84.25 23.57
N ARG A 2 1.52 -83.25 22.71
CA ARG A 2 2.23 -82.01 23.06
C ARG A 2 1.38 -80.83 22.63
N SER A 3 1.07 -80.01 23.63
CA SER A 3 0.16 -78.88 23.61
C SER A 3 0.78 -77.69 22.86
N SER A 4 0.04 -77.18 21.87
CA SER A 4 0.33 -75.99 21.08
C SER A 4 -0.12 -74.75 21.86
N LYS A 5 0.82 -73.86 22.18
CA LYS A 5 0.54 -72.53 22.77
C LYS A 5 0.30 -71.52 21.64
N SER A 6 -0.90 -70.93 21.60
CA SER A 6 -1.20 -69.82 20.70
C SER A 6 -0.71 -68.47 21.27
N PRO A 7 -0.11 -67.60 20.45
CA PRO A 7 0.34 -66.28 20.88
C PRO A 7 -0.82 -65.27 20.81
N TRP A 8 -1.04 -64.58 21.92
CA TRP A 8 -2.03 -63.52 22.05
C TRP A 8 -1.59 -62.30 21.24
N SER A 9 -2.30 -62.01 20.15
CA SER A 9 -2.13 -60.75 19.41
C SER A 9 -2.88 -59.64 20.12
N THR A 10 -2.16 -58.79 20.86
CA THR A 10 -2.67 -57.51 21.38
C THR A 10 -2.91 -56.55 20.22
N ARG A 11 -4.13 -56.57 19.68
CA ARG A 11 -4.56 -55.66 18.61
C ARG A 11 -4.74 -54.27 19.21
N GLY A 12 -3.67 -53.47 19.16
CA GLY A 12 -3.64 -52.08 19.59
C GLY A 12 -4.70 -51.25 18.88
N ARG A 13 -5.70 -50.82 19.63
CA ARG A 13 -6.82 -49.99 19.17
C ARG A 13 -6.29 -48.57 18.92
N ARG A 14 -5.77 -48.32 17.71
CA ARG A 14 -5.41 -46.97 17.26
C ARG A 14 -6.69 -46.14 17.18
N SER A 15 -6.92 -45.29 18.16
CA SER A 15 -7.94 -44.26 18.12
C SER A 15 -7.59 -43.27 17.02
N SER A 16 -8.17 -43.47 15.83
CA SER A 16 -8.15 -42.47 14.78
C SER A 16 -8.92 -41.26 15.30
N ALA A 17 -8.21 -40.18 15.65
CA ALA A 17 -8.85 -38.91 15.91
C ALA A 17 -9.70 -38.55 14.69
N SER A 18 -10.99 -38.30 14.91
CA SER A 18 -11.91 -37.97 13.83
C SER A 18 -11.41 -36.72 13.10
N PRO A 19 -11.26 -36.73 11.77
CA PRO A 19 -10.71 -35.60 11.01
C PRO A 19 -11.49 -34.30 11.24
N ALA A 20 -12.78 -34.38 11.58
CA ALA A 20 -13.62 -33.24 11.95
C ALA A 20 -13.08 -32.45 13.16
N LEU A 21 -12.49 -33.13 14.14
CA LEU A 21 -11.99 -32.48 15.37
C LEU A 21 -10.70 -31.70 15.09
N LEU A 22 -9.86 -32.20 14.19
CA LEU A 22 -8.65 -31.50 13.74
C LEU A 22 -9.00 -30.23 12.95
N VAL A 23 -10.02 -30.29 12.07
CA VAL A 23 -10.50 -29.12 11.32
C VAL A 23 -11.07 -28.05 12.26
N ALA A 24 -11.85 -28.45 13.27
CA ALA A 24 -12.39 -27.52 14.27
C ALA A 24 -11.28 -26.83 15.07
N LEU A 25 -10.27 -27.57 15.53
CA LEU A 25 -9.11 -27.01 16.22
C LEU A 25 -8.32 -26.03 15.35
N ALA A 26 -8.07 -26.39 14.08
CA ALA A 26 -7.39 -25.51 13.13
C ALA A 26 -8.17 -24.20 12.90
N GLY A 27 -9.50 -24.26 12.82
CA GLY A 27 -10.36 -23.08 12.71
C GLY A 27 -10.27 -22.14 13.92
N VAL A 28 -10.25 -22.70 15.14
CA VAL A 28 -10.11 -21.90 16.38
C VAL A 28 -8.73 -21.25 16.46
N VAL A 29 -7.67 -21.97 16.10
CA VAL A 29 -6.30 -21.41 16.08
C VAL A 29 -6.18 -20.29 15.04
N LEU A 30 -6.75 -20.47 13.84
CA LEU A 30 -6.70 -19.45 12.79
C LEU A 30 -7.47 -18.18 13.18
N THR A 31 -8.67 -18.33 13.75
CA THR A 31 -9.50 -17.19 14.18
C THR A 31 -8.84 -16.41 15.32
N THR A 32 -8.30 -17.10 16.33
CA THR A 32 -7.56 -16.45 17.42
C THR A 32 -6.30 -15.74 16.91
N PHE A 33 -5.54 -16.35 15.98
CA PHE A 33 -4.38 -15.72 15.36
C PHE A 33 -4.74 -14.44 14.58
N LEU A 34 -5.81 -14.47 13.78
CA LEU A 34 -6.29 -13.30 13.03
C LEU A 34 -6.73 -12.16 13.96
N LEU A 35 -7.42 -12.49 15.06
CA LEU A 35 -7.82 -11.51 16.08
C LEU A 35 -6.62 -10.81 16.75
N VAL A 36 -5.57 -11.56 17.09
CA VAL A 36 -4.34 -10.99 17.66
C VAL A 36 -3.64 -10.08 16.66
N ARG A 37 -3.57 -10.50 15.38
CA ARG A 37 -2.99 -9.69 14.31
C ARG A 37 -3.76 -8.39 14.07
N LEU A 38 -5.09 -8.44 14.09
CA LEU A 38 -5.96 -7.27 13.97
C LEU A 38 -5.71 -6.28 15.11
N ARG A 39 -5.68 -6.75 16.36
CA ARG A 39 -5.38 -5.88 17.52
C ARG A 39 -3.98 -5.26 17.46
N ALA A 40 -2.97 -6.02 17.03
CA ALA A 40 -1.62 -5.50 16.89
C ALA A 40 -1.52 -4.43 15.79
N ALA A 41 -2.30 -4.57 14.71
CA ALA A 41 -2.38 -3.54 13.68
C ALA A 41 -3.08 -2.27 14.20
N GLU A 42 -4.15 -2.42 15.00
CA GLU A 42 -4.85 -1.29 15.61
C GLU A 42 -3.98 -0.53 16.61
N SER A 43 -3.17 -1.23 17.42
CA SER A 43 -2.26 -0.56 18.37
C SER A 43 -1.20 0.27 17.65
N GLN A 44 -0.63 -0.24 16.55
CA GLN A 44 0.32 0.52 15.73
C GLN A 44 -0.29 1.79 15.12
N LEU A 45 -1.58 1.75 14.76
CA LEU A 45 -2.30 2.94 14.28
C LEU A 45 -2.59 3.94 15.41
N ALA A 46 -2.85 3.46 16.63
CA ALA A 46 -3.05 4.33 17.79
C ALA A 46 -1.74 5.03 18.21
N ASP A 47 -0.64 4.28 18.26
CA ASP A 47 0.69 4.78 18.65
C ASP A 47 1.21 5.82 17.66
N SER A 48 1.05 5.57 16.35
CA SER A 48 1.42 6.55 15.32
C SER A 48 0.62 7.85 15.45
N ARG A 49 -0.69 7.78 15.73
CA ARG A 49 -1.52 8.98 15.97
C ARG A 49 -1.11 9.74 17.22
N ALA A 50 -0.80 9.03 18.31
CA ALA A 50 -0.35 9.65 19.56
C ALA A 50 0.98 10.39 19.37
N TRP A 51 1.93 9.75 18.68
CA TRP A 51 3.21 10.37 18.34
C TRP A 51 3.04 11.60 17.44
N THR A 52 2.18 11.51 16.42
CA THR A 52 1.93 12.65 15.51
C THR A 52 1.33 13.84 16.26
N ARG A 53 0.40 13.61 17.20
CA ARG A 53 -0.11 14.68 18.08
C ARG A 53 0.98 15.26 18.96
N SER A 54 1.77 14.41 19.63
CA SER A 54 2.87 14.87 20.48
C SER A 54 3.87 15.75 19.72
N LEU A 55 4.16 15.43 18.46
CA LEU A 55 4.99 16.25 17.61
C LEU A 55 4.34 17.59 17.26
N ILE A 56 3.06 17.58 16.86
CA ILE A 56 2.33 18.82 16.53
C ILE A 56 2.26 19.73 17.76
N ASP A 57 1.96 19.16 18.92
CA ASP A 57 1.88 19.91 20.18
C ASP A 57 3.25 20.48 20.54
N SER A 58 4.34 19.70 20.44
CA SER A 58 5.70 20.19 20.71
C SER A 58 6.12 21.30 19.75
N LEU A 59 5.77 21.19 18.47
CA LEU A 59 6.01 22.23 17.47
C LEU A 59 5.18 23.49 17.75
N THR A 60 3.94 23.32 18.19
CA THR A 60 3.03 24.44 18.50
C THR A 60 3.49 25.18 19.74
N THR A 61 3.89 24.48 20.80
CA THR A 61 4.47 25.08 22.01
C THR A 61 5.77 25.82 21.69
N SER A 62 6.61 25.27 20.81
CA SER A 62 7.84 25.92 20.36
C SER A 62 7.59 27.17 19.51
N LEU A 63 6.40 27.28 18.89
CA LEU A 63 6.01 28.42 18.04
C LEU A 63 5.24 29.49 18.82
N GLU A 64 4.52 29.15 19.89
CA GLU A 64 3.78 30.12 20.73
C GLU A 64 4.71 31.01 21.58
N GLU A 65 5.93 30.56 21.89
CA GLU A 65 6.90 31.35 22.67
C GLU A 65 7.65 32.41 21.86
N LEU A 66 7.47 32.45 20.53
CA LEU A 66 8.03 33.49 19.67
C LEU A 66 6.93 34.50 19.34
N PRO A 67 6.73 35.57 20.15
CA PRO A 67 5.92 36.69 19.69
C PRO A 67 6.56 37.21 18.39
N PRO A 68 5.77 37.55 17.35
CA PRO A 68 6.33 38.25 16.20
C PRO A 68 7.03 39.51 16.75
N PRO A 69 8.32 39.73 16.47
CA PRO A 69 8.98 40.95 16.92
C PRO A 69 8.29 42.11 16.20
N VAL A 70 7.52 42.89 16.96
CA VAL A 70 6.92 44.14 16.48
C VAL A 70 7.92 45.25 16.81
N GLY A 71 9.09 45.19 16.19
CA GLY A 71 10.06 46.28 16.25
C GLY A 71 9.66 47.40 15.29
N SER A 72 9.76 48.66 15.73
CA SER A 72 9.46 49.85 14.92
C SER A 72 10.44 50.11 13.76
N GLU A 73 11.43 49.24 13.54
CA GLU A 73 12.55 49.49 12.62
C GLU A 73 12.45 48.81 11.23
N GLY A 74 11.37 48.10 10.90
CA GLY A 74 11.11 47.62 9.54
C GLY A 74 12.09 46.57 8.98
N ARG A 75 13.14 46.18 9.74
CA ARG A 75 14.10 45.12 9.37
C ARG A 75 13.50 43.71 9.39
N ASP A 76 12.36 43.52 10.04
CA ASP A 76 11.77 42.20 10.25
C ASP A 76 11.00 41.65 9.04
N SER A 77 10.51 42.50 8.14
CA SER A 77 9.76 42.05 6.97
C SER A 77 10.59 41.21 5.99
N LEU A 78 11.89 41.48 5.88
CA LEU A 78 12.81 40.73 5.03
C LEU A 78 13.18 39.38 5.66
N TYR A 79 13.41 39.34 6.97
CA TYR A 79 13.68 38.10 7.70
C TYR A 79 12.50 37.13 7.60
N TRP A 80 11.28 37.58 7.90
CA TRP A 80 10.08 36.73 7.80
C TRP A 80 9.77 36.31 6.36
N ARG A 81 10.08 37.16 5.38
CA ARG A 81 9.97 36.79 3.96
C ARG A 81 10.99 35.71 3.59
N TRP A 82 12.20 35.77 4.10
CA TRP A 82 13.22 34.75 3.89
C TRP A 82 12.81 33.42 4.54
N VAL A 83 12.39 33.43 5.81
CA VAL A 83 11.88 32.24 6.50
C VAL A 83 10.70 31.62 5.74
N ALA A 84 9.70 32.42 5.35
CA ALA A 84 8.56 31.92 4.59
C ALA A 84 8.95 31.33 3.23
N VAL A 85 9.97 31.89 2.57
CA VAL A 85 10.51 31.36 1.32
C VAL A 85 11.24 30.04 1.56
N GLU A 86 12.07 29.96 2.59
CA GLU A 86 12.84 28.76 2.94
C GLU A 86 11.91 27.61 3.34
N THR A 87 10.95 27.85 4.24
CA THR A 87 9.93 26.86 4.63
C THR A 87 9.13 26.38 3.41
N ARG A 88 8.85 27.25 2.43
CA ARG A 88 8.18 26.86 1.19
C ARG A 88 9.05 25.99 0.30
N MET A 89 10.36 26.22 0.24
CA MET A 89 11.29 25.37 -0.51
C MET A 89 11.45 24.00 0.15
N GLU A 90 11.62 23.95 1.47
CA GLU A 90 11.71 22.69 2.23
C GLU A 90 10.42 21.88 2.12
N SER A 91 9.25 22.53 2.23
CA SER A 91 7.94 21.90 2.00
C SER A 91 7.84 21.25 0.62
N ARG A 92 8.32 21.93 -0.43
CA ARG A 92 8.30 21.38 -1.80
C ARG A 92 9.21 20.17 -1.93
N ARG A 93 10.41 20.24 -1.35
CA ARG A 93 11.38 19.13 -1.38
C ARG A 93 10.85 17.91 -0.63
N LEU A 94 10.33 18.12 0.58
CA LEU A 94 9.71 17.07 1.38
C LEU A 94 8.51 16.45 0.63
N LYS A 95 7.70 17.27 -0.03
CA LYS A 95 6.56 16.79 -0.83
C LYS A 95 7.01 15.97 -2.03
N SER A 96 8.13 16.30 -2.70
CA SER A 96 8.69 15.47 -3.77
C SER A 96 9.25 14.15 -3.24
N GLU A 97 9.97 14.17 -2.12
CA GLU A 97 10.53 12.96 -1.50
C GLU A 97 9.41 12.03 -1.01
N LEU A 98 8.37 12.58 -0.38
CA LEU A 98 7.19 11.81 0.03
C LEU A 98 6.44 11.22 -1.15
N ARG A 99 6.32 11.95 -2.27
CA ARG A 99 5.72 11.41 -3.50
C ARG A 99 6.53 10.24 -4.03
N GLU A 100 7.85 10.34 -4.10
CA GLU A 100 8.69 9.23 -4.52
C GLU A 100 8.54 8.01 -3.59
N VAL A 101 8.55 8.22 -2.27
CA VAL A 101 8.39 7.13 -1.29
C VAL A 101 7.01 6.50 -1.39
N GLN A 102 5.97 7.31 -1.56
CA GLN A 102 4.59 6.83 -1.73
C GLN A 102 4.42 6.08 -3.05
N GLN A 103 5.07 6.54 -4.12
CA GLN A 103 5.08 5.88 -5.42
C GLN A 103 5.85 4.55 -5.36
N ARG A 104 6.98 4.49 -4.65
CA ARG A 104 7.69 3.22 -4.35
C ARG A 104 6.84 2.26 -3.52
N ARG A 105 6.06 2.76 -2.56
CA ARG A 105 5.12 1.93 -1.77
C ARG A 105 3.92 1.43 -2.60
N GLY A 106 3.63 2.09 -3.72
CA GLY A 106 2.61 1.66 -4.68
C GLY A 106 3.10 0.59 -5.67
N ASP A 107 4.38 0.20 -5.62
CA ASP A 107 4.93 -0.86 -6.46
C ASP A 107 5.21 -2.10 -5.61
N LEU A 108 4.39 -3.12 -5.79
CA LEU A 108 4.65 -4.47 -5.27
C LEU A 108 5.52 -5.29 -6.23
N LEU A 109 6.14 -4.64 -7.22
CA LEU A 109 7.07 -5.26 -8.16
C LEU A 109 8.39 -5.60 -7.46
N THR A 110 8.82 -6.84 -7.58
CA THR A 110 10.14 -7.27 -7.11
C THR A 110 11.25 -6.83 -8.07
N ALA A 111 12.50 -6.89 -7.63
CA ALA A 111 13.65 -6.62 -8.50
C ALA A 111 13.71 -7.58 -9.71
N ALA A 112 13.24 -8.82 -9.55
CA ALA A 112 13.16 -9.80 -10.62
C ALA A 112 12.10 -9.41 -11.65
N ASP A 113 10.93 -8.94 -11.20
CA ASP A 113 9.87 -8.46 -12.09
C ASP A 113 10.34 -7.25 -12.92
N LEU A 114 11.02 -6.30 -12.26
CA LEU A 114 11.59 -5.14 -12.94
C LEU A 114 12.63 -5.53 -13.99
N ALA A 115 13.47 -6.53 -13.72
CA ALA A 115 14.43 -7.05 -14.70
C ALA A 115 13.72 -7.70 -15.89
N GLN A 116 12.74 -8.56 -15.64
CA GLN A 116 11.96 -9.20 -16.70
C GLN A 116 11.22 -8.20 -17.59
N LEU A 117 10.64 -7.15 -16.99
CA LEU A 117 9.96 -6.08 -17.74
C LEU A 117 10.94 -5.26 -18.57
N LYS A 118 12.17 -5.06 -18.08
CA LYS A 118 13.25 -4.42 -18.84
C LYS A 118 13.71 -5.26 -20.03
N ASP A 119 13.87 -6.57 -19.82
CA ASP A 119 14.19 -7.52 -20.89
C ASP A 119 13.08 -7.58 -21.95
N SER A 120 11.83 -7.28 -21.55
CA SER A 120 10.68 -7.15 -22.45
C SER A 120 10.63 -5.83 -23.21
N GLY A 121 11.59 -4.93 -23.00
CA GLY A 121 11.79 -3.71 -23.77
C GLY A 121 11.33 -2.40 -23.10
N LEU A 122 10.96 -2.41 -21.82
CA LEU A 122 10.68 -1.19 -21.06
C LEU A 122 11.97 -0.62 -20.45
N ARG A 123 12.21 0.68 -20.53
CA ARG A 123 13.40 1.32 -19.93
C ARG A 123 13.17 1.59 -18.45
N ASP A 124 12.00 2.15 -18.13
CA ASP A 124 11.52 2.37 -16.77
C ASP A 124 10.14 1.71 -16.61
N PRO A 125 10.09 0.40 -16.25
CA PRO A 125 8.86 -0.36 -16.24
C PRO A 125 7.74 0.27 -15.42
N ALA A 126 8.08 0.81 -14.25
CA ALA A 126 7.09 1.33 -13.31
C ALA A 126 6.48 2.66 -13.79
N ALA A 127 7.29 3.53 -14.39
CA ALA A 127 6.80 4.78 -14.99
C ALA A 127 6.03 4.49 -16.28
N GLU A 128 6.58 3.67 -17.17
CA GLU A 128 5.98 3.38 -18.49
C GLU A 128 4.64 2.64 -18.37
N LEU A 129 4.49 1.70 -17.43
CA LEU A 129 3.20 1.04 -17.17
C LEU A 129 2.15 2.05 -16.68
N ARG A 130 2.50 2.93 -15.74
CA ARG A 130 1.57 3.96 -15.23
C ARG A 130 1.17 4.94 -16.32
N ASP A 131 2.12 5.45 -17.08
CA ASP A 131 1.86 6.41 -18.15
C ASP A 131 1.05 5.78 -19.28
N SER A 132 1.33 4.52 -19.61
CA SER A 132 0.53 3.73 -20.55
C SER A 132 -0.91 3.59 -20.07
N LEU A 133 -1.13 3.25 -18.79
CA LEU A 133 -2.47 3.11 -18.23
C LEU A 133 -3.23 4.45 -18.23
N ARG A 134 -2.57 5.54 -17.83
CA ARG A 134 -3.15 6.90 -17.82
C ARG A 134 -3.56 7.37 -19.21
N ALA A 135 -2.83 6.97 -20.25
CA ALA A 135 -3.16 7.29 -21.63
C ALA A 135 -4.37 6.51 -22.17
N ARG A 136 -4.97 5.60 -21.38
CA ARG A 136 -6.05 4.71 -21.80
C ARG A 136 -7.35 4.88 -20.98
N PRO A 137 -7.95 6.08 -20.94
CA PRO A 137 -9.26 6.28 -20.28
C PRO A 137 -10.39 5.48 -20.94
N ASP A 138 -10.17 4.91 -22.14
CA ASP A 138 -11.10 4.00 -22.81
C ASP A 138 -11.28 2.66 -22.09
N LEU A 139 -10.34 2.26 -21.23
CA LEU A 139 -10.43 1.03 -20.43
C LEU A 139 -11.37 1.15 -19.24
N VAL A 140 -11.81 2.37 -18.90
CA VAL A 140 -12.72 2.60 -17.78
C VAL A 140 -14.15 2.30 -18.22
N PRO A 141 -14.84 1.29 -17.64
CA PRO A 141 -16.19 0.90 -18.07
C PRO A 141 -17.27 1.88 -17.57
N PHE A 142 -16.92 2.75 -16.63
CA PHE A 142 -17.84 3.67 -15.97
C PHE A 142 -17.85 5.04 -16.65
N LYS A 143 -19.04 5.64 -16.76
CA LYS A 143 -19.23 7.04 -17.17
C LYS A 143 -19.62 7.88 -15.94
N ASP A 144 -19.16 9.12 -15.90
CA ASP A 144 -19.63 10.07 -14.88
C ASP A 144 -21.11 10.42 -15.11
N ARG A 145 -21.80 10.99 -14.12
CA ARG A 145 -23.22 11.42 -14.24
C ARG A 145 -23.46 12.37 -15.41
N GLY A 146 -22.44 13.13 -15.82
CA GLY A 146 -22.49 14.02 -16.99
C GLY A 146 -22.17 13.34 -18.33
N GLY A 147 -21.98 12.02 -18.36
CA GLY A 147 -21.61 11.28 -19.57
C GLY A 147 -20.13 11.38 -19.96
N SER A 148 -19.34 12.20 -19.28
CA SER A 148 -17.89 12.31 -19.47
C SER A 148 -17.18 10.99 -19.12
N ARG A 149 -16.16 10.64 -19.91
CA ARG A 149 -15.28 9.51 -19.60
C ARG A 149 -14.45 9.83 -18.36
N MET A 150 -14.44 8.90 -17.42
CA MET A 150 -13.54 8.94 -16.27
C MET A 150 -12.13 8.48 -16.68
N GLY A 151 -11.11 8.94 -15.96
CA GLY A 151 -9.72 8.54 -16.16
C GLY A 151 -9.16 7.83 -14.92
N PHE A 152 -7.96 7.26 -15.06
CA PHE A 152 -7.24 6.69 -13.93
C PHE A 152 -6.58 7.77 -13.08
N VAL A 153 -6.72 7.66 -11.76
CA VAL A 153 -6.12 8.61 -10.80
C VAL A 153 -4.65 8.23 -10.54
N PRO A 154 -3.66 9.08 -10.89
CA PRO A 154 -2.24 8.71 -10.88
C PRO A 154 -1.73 8.19 -9.53
N ASP A 155 -2.12 8.85 -8.45
CA ASP A 155 -1.69 8.53 -7.08
C ASP A 155 -2.40 7.28 -6.51
N ARG A 156 -3.27 6.65 -7.30
CA ARG A 156 -4.04 5.44 -6.94
C ARG A 156 -3.85 4.31 -7.95
N ILE A 157 -2.71 4.29 -8.64
CA ILE A 157 -2.26 3.15 -9.46
C ILE A 157 -1.22 2.37 -8.67
N VAL A 158 -1.55 1.12 -8.37
CA VAL A 158 -0.70 0.17 -7.64
C VAL A 158 -0.29 -0.94 -8.60
N LEU A 159 1.01 -1.05 -8.87
CA LEU A 159 1.54 -2.14 -9.69
C LEU A 159 1.67 -3.37 -8.81
N LEU A 160 1.00 -4.45 -9.20
CA LEU A 160 1.05 -5.73 -8.51
C LEU A 160 2.11 -6.64 -9.15
N GLU A 161 2.30 -7.82 -8.60
CA GLU A 161 3.07 -8.87 -9.28
C GLU A 161 2.54 -9.07 -10.72
N PRO A 162 3.43 -9.17 -11.72
CA PRO A 162 3.01 -9.33 -13.11
C PRO A 162 2.06 -10.53 -13.28
N PRO A 163 1.01 -10.43 -14.10
CA PRO A 163 0.73 -9.35 -15.06
C PRO A 163 -0.35 -8.35 -14.59
N TYR A 164 -0.48 -8.05 -13.30
CA TYR A 164 -1.64 -7.29 -12.80
C TYR A 164 -1.34 -5.86 -12.34
N VAL A 165 -2.34 -4.97 -12.48
CA VAL A 165 -2.34 -3.61 -11.94
C VAL A 165 -3.69 -3.33 -11.30
N PHE A 166 -3.67 -2.77 -10.10
CA PHE A 166 -4.85 -2.27 -9.42
C PHE A 166 -4.90 -0.75 -9.53
N ALA A 167 -5.99 -0.20 -10.06
CA ALA A 167 -6.10 1.23 -10.30
C ALA A 167 -7.49 1.79 -9.96
N HIS A 168 -7.53 2.97 -9.36
CA HIS A 168 -8.77 3.72 -9.18
C HIS A 168 -9.11 4.52 -10.44
N ALA A 169 -10.29 4.29 -11.00
CA ALA A 169 -10.82 5.06 -12.12
C ALA A 169 -11.94 5.99 -11.62
N GLY A 170 -11.77 7.29 -11.79
CA GLY A 170 -12.68 8.25 -11.19
C GLY A 170 -12.37 9.72 -11.47
N ASN A 171 -13.20 10.60 -10.94
CA ASN A 171 -12.98 12.04 -10.88
C ASN A 171 -13.16 12.51 -9.42
N GLY A 172 -12.08 12.44 -8.66
CA GLY A 172 -12.07 12.74 -7.22
C GLY A 172 -12.68 11.61 -6.38
N PRO A 173 -13.67 11.88 -5.51
CA PRO A 173 -14.27 10.85 -4.65
C PRO A 173 -15.25 9.92 -5.38
N LYS A 174 -15.64 10.25 -6.61
CA LYS A 174 -16.53 9.44 -7.44
C LYS A 174 -15.69 8.56 -8.36
N GLY A 175 -15.90 7.26 -8.30
CA GLY A 175 -15.16 6.31 -9.11
C GLY A 175 -15.33 4.88 -8.62
N GLY A 176 -14.54 3.99 -9.18
CA GLY A 176 -14.44 2.59 -8.78
C GLY A 176 -13.01 2.10 -8.95
N ASP A 177 -12.69 1.05 -8.20
CA ASP A 177 -11.41 0.37 -8.35
C ASP A 177 -11.51 -0.71 -9.43
N ILE A 178 -10.45 -0.85 -10.21
CA ILE A 178 -10.37 -1.78 -11.35
C ILE A 178 -9.07 -2.56 -11.24
N LEU A 179 -9.16 -3.88 -11.41
CA LEU A 179 -8.02 -4.75 -11.62
C LEU A 179 -7.86 -4.98 -13.12
N LEU A 180 -6.70 -4.63 -13.66
CA LEU A 180 -6.37 -4.83 -15.07
C LEU A 180 -5.21 -5.82 -15.21
N ALA A 181 -5.24 -6.61 -16.29
CA ALA A 181 -4.10 -7.41 -16.71
C ALA A 181 -3.35 -6.69 -17.83
N TYR A 182 -2.03 -6.86 -17.89
CA TYR A 182 -1.20 -6.31 -18.95
C TYR A 182 -0.28 -7.36 -19.60
N ASP A 183 0.03 -7.15 -20.86
CA ASP A 183 1.01 -7.93 -21.64
C ASP A 183 2.02 -6.96 -22.23
N VAL A 184 3.31 -7.19 -21.96
CA VAL A 184 4.40 -6.36 -22.50
C VAL A 184 5.00 -7.08 -23.70
N ARG A 185 4.91 -6.42 -24.85
CA ARG A 185 5.67 -6.77 -26.06
C ARG A 185 6.76 -5.72 -26.27
N PRO A 186 7.79 -5.97 -27.10
CA PRO A 186 8.92 -5.05 -27.26
C PRO A 186 8.48 -3.58 -27.43
N GLY A 187 8.61 -2.79 -26.37
CA GLY A 187 8.23 -1.37 -26.31
C GLY A 187 6.72 -1.05 -26.36
N ARG A 188 5.81 -2.02 -26.15
CA ARG A 188 4.36 -1.79 -26.16
C ARG A 188 3.64 -2.57 -25.06
N VAL A 189 2.85 -1.86 -24.26
CA VAL A 189 1.98 -2.42 -23.24
C VAL A 189 0.57 -2.62 -23.81
N ARG A 190 0.00 -3.81 -23.62
CA ARG A 190 -1.39 -4.11 -23.98
C ARG A 190 -2.20 -4.42 -22.71
N TRP A 191 -3.32 -3.76 -22.54
CA TRP A 191 -4.20 -3.91 -21.38
C TRP A 191 -5.40 -4.81 -21.69
N ARG A 192 -5.91 -5.51 -20.68
CA ARG A 192 -7.13 -6.31 -20.69
C ARG A 192 -7.89 -6.18 -19.38
#